data_AF-A0A1F8SMN7-F1
#
_entry.id   AF-A0A1F8SMN7-F1
#
_cell.length_a   1.000
_cell.length_b   1.000
_cell.length_c   1.000
_cell.angle_alpha   90.00
_cell.angle_beta   90.00
_cell.angle_gamma   90.00
#
_symmetry.space_group_name_H-M   'P 1'
#
loop_
_entity.id
_entity.type
_entity.pdbx_description
1 polymer ?
#
loop_
_entity_poly.entity_id
_entity_poly.type
_entity_poly.pdbx_seq_one_letter_code
_entity_poly.pdbx_strand_id
1 'polypeptide(L)'
;MEKTTKQNVTTQNISSGQLKIQLASYLEEQPENIRSFHRVMKVLESIALGITIIIFITALVLSFMWKTIPVKAIPTAWFLLPTSVAGLILLIALHALILHAYPPSSLYSLYQAGSPARLFGKYQQFVTGKAADTQALILIVVALIVGAFFATFAWASWTVNWAVLTPMINISGTALGIVIAVGIVGGMILKTYQKLSKSH
;
A
#
# COMPACT_ATOMS: atom_id res chain seq x y z
N MET A 1 33.41 -28.06 -23.60
CA MET A 1 33.01 -27.13 -22.50
C MET A 1 31.90 -26.25 -23.03
N GLU A 2 30.67 -26.67 -22.78
CA GLU A 2 29.46 -25.95 -23.18
C GLU A 2 29.27 -24.77 -22.22
N LYS A 3 29.37 -23.54 -22.75
CA LYS A 3 29.08 -22.33 -21.98
C LYS A 3 27.57 -22.25 -21.82
N THR A 4 27.09 -22.60 -20.64
CA THR A 4 25.71 -22.34 -20.20
C THR A 4 25.50 -20.82 -20.14
N THR A 5 24.92 -20.29 -21.22
CA THR A 5 24.42 -18.91 -21.28
C THR A 5 23.32 -18.79 -20.25
N LYS A 6 23.59 -18.12 -19.13
CA LYS A 6 22.56 -17.65 -18.21
C LYS A 6 21.56 -16.83 -19.01
N GLN A 7 20.36 -17.36 -19.23
CA GLN A 7 19.24 -16.57 -19.72
C GLN A 7 18.98 -15.45 -18.71
N ASN A 8 19.39 -14.24 -19.07
CA ASN A 8 18.88 -13.02 -18.45
C ASN A 8 17.37 -13.03 -18.70
N VAL A 9 16.60 -13.44 -17.69
CA VAL A 9 15.14 -13.24 -17.68
C VAL A 9 14.92 -11.75 -17.56
N THR A 10 14.83 -11.10 -18.71
CA THR A 10 14.44 -9.70 -18.84
C THR A 10 13.11 -9.54 -18.11
N THR A 11 13.15 -8.85 -16.96
CA THR A 11 11.97 -8.50 -16.15
C THR A 11 11.07 -7.60 -16.99
N GLN A 12 10.21 -8.18 -17.82
CA GLN A 12 9.31 -7.43 -18.69
C GLN A 12 8.28 -6.69 -17.83
N ASN A 13 8.15 -5.38 -18.07
CA ASN A 13 7.06 -4.56 -17.56
C ASN A 13 5.73 -5.15 -18.04
N ILE A 14 4.98 -5.79 -17.14
CA ILE A 14 3.59 -6.18 -17.44
C ILE A 14 2.74 -4.92 -17.34
N SER A 15 2.13 -4.52 -18.45
CA SER A 15 1.20 -3.39 -18.48
C SER A 15 -0.07 -3.69 -17.67
N SER A 16 -0.77 -2.66 -17.19
CA SER A 16 -2.06 -2.84 -16.48
C SER A 16 -3.10 -3.60 -17.32
N GLY A 17 -3.04 -3.51 -18.65
CA GLY A 17 -3.85 -4.29 -19.56
C GLY A 17 -3.52 -5.79 -19.52
N GLN A 18 -2.24 -6.15 -19.51
CA GLN A 18 -1.81 -7.55 -19.43
C GLN A 18 -2.16 -8.18 -18.06
N LEU A 19 -2.03 -7.43 -16.96
CA LEU A 19 -2.49 -7.88 -15.64
C LEU A 19 -3.99 -8.18 -15.61
N LYS A 20 -4.81 -7.33 -16.23
CA LYS A 20 -6.26 -7.55 -16.34
C LYS A 20 -6.58 -8.82 -17.12
N ILE A 21 -5.87 -9.06 -18.22
CA ILE A 21 -6.07 -10.26 -19.05
C ILE A 21 -5.70 -11.53 -18.25
N GLN A 22 -4.55 -11.52 -17.56
CA GLN A 22 -4.11 -12.66 -16.75
C GLN A 22 -5.08 -12.96 -15.60
N LEU A 23 -5.56 -11.94 -14.90
CA LEU A 23 -6.56 -12.10 -13.84
C LEU A 23 -7.91 -12.60 -14.39
N ALA A 24 -8.34 -12.10 -15.56
CA ALA A 24 -9.59 -12.55 -16.19
C ALA A 24 -9.53 -14.03 -16.59
N SER A 25 -8.45 -14.44 -17.25
CA SER A 25 -8.20 -15.84 -17.59
C SER A 25 -8.17 -16.74 -16.36
N TYR A 26 -7.50 -16.30 -15.28
CA TYR A 26 -7.50 -17.04 -14.02
C TYR A 26 -8.91 -17.19 -13.43
N LEU A 27 -9.72 -16.13 -13.45
CA LEU A 27 -11.08 -16.15 -12.92
C LEU A 27 -12.03 -17.06 -13.71
N GLU A 28 -11.81 -17.25 -15.02
CA GLU A 28 -12.62 -18.17 -15.84
C GLU A 28 -12.49 -19.62 -15.38
N GLU A 29 -11.32 -20.01 -14.87
CA GLU A 29 -11.04 -21.34 -14.33
C GLU A 29 -11.55 -21.53 -12.89
N GLN A 30 -11.97 -20.46 -12.21
CA GLN A 30 -12.43 -20.52 -10.83
C GLN A 30 -13.90 -20.95 -10.70
N PRO A 31 -14.24 -21.66 -9.60
CA PRO A 31 -15.63 -22.01 -9.32
C PRO A 31 -16.49 -20.77 -9.06
N GLU A 32 -17.81 -20.92 -9.23
CA GLU A 32 -18.76 -19.79 -9.17
C GLU A 32 -18.78 -19.07 -7.82
N ASN A 33 -18.56 -19.79 -6.72
CA ASN A 33 -18.45 -19.19 -5.39
C ASN A 33 -17.28 -18.20 -5.30
N ILE A 34 -16.10 -18.56 -5.84
CA ILE A 34 -14.91 -17.69 -5.87
C ILE A 34 -15.12 -16.49 -6.79
N ARG A 35 -15.73 -16.68 -7.95
CA ARG A 35 -16.09 -15.56 -8.86
C ARG A 35 -17.10 -14.60 -8.24
N SER A 36 -18.06 -15.12 -7.45
CA SER A 36 -19.04 -14.30 -6.73
C SER A 36 -18.39 -13.54 -5.58
N PHE A 37 -17.50 -14.18 -4.82
CA PHE A 37 -16.67 -13.52 -3.82
C PHE A 37 -15.84 -12.38 -4.44
N HIS A 38 -15.17 -12.62 -5.57
CA HIS A 38 -14.41 -11.58 -6.28
C HIS A 38 -15.26 -10.35 -6.64
N ARG A 39 -16.50 -10.57 -7.12
CA ARG A 39 -17.45 -9.48 -7.41
C ARG A 39 -17.80 -8.67 -6.16
N VAL A 40 -18.09 -9.33 -5.04
CA VAL A 40 -18.40 -8.66 -3.76
C VAL A 40 -17.19 -7.89 -3.25
N MET A 41 -16.00 -8.49 -3.24
CA MET A 41 -14.79 -7.84 -2.78
C MET A 41 -14.45 -6.58 -3.59
N LYS A 42 -14.62 -6.60 -4.91
CA LYS A 42 -14.47 -5.39 -5.73
C LYS A 42 -15.38 -4.24 -5.29
N VAL A 43 -16.63 -4.54 -4.94
CA VAL A 43 -17.58 -3.53 -4.45
C VAL A 43 -17.10 -2.98 -3.11
N LEU A 44 -16.69 -3.86 -2.18
CA LEU A 44 -16.18 -3.46 -0.88
C LEU A 44 -14.90 -2.62 -0.97
N GLU A 45 -13.95 -3.00 -1.84
CA GLU A 45 -12.73 -2.23 -2.12
C GLU A 45 -13.08 -0.83 -2.67
N SER A 46 -14.04 -0.74 -3.58
CA SER A 46 -14.51 0.54 -4.12
C SER A 46 -15.14 1.44 -3.05
N ILE A 47 -15.97 0.86 -2.17
CA ILE A 47 -16.57 1.57 -1.03
C ILE A 47 -15.47 2.06 -0.07
N ALA A 48 -14.51 1.21 0.27
CA ALA A 48 -13.39 1.58 1.15
C ALA A 48 -12.50 2.68 0.54
N LEU A 49 -12.29 2.66 -0.78
CA LEU A 49 -11.65 3.76 -1.48
C LEU A 49 -12.47 5.06 -1.38
N GLY A 50 -13.79 4.98 -1.56
CA GLY A 50 -14.69 6.11 -1.35
C GLY A 50 -14.60 6.70 0.06
N ILE A 51 -14.57 5.85 1.10
CA ILE A 51 -14.37 6.26 2.50
C ILE A 51 -13.02 6.97 2.67
N THR A 52 -11.96 6.44 2.06
CA THR A 52 -10.62 7.06 2.11
C THR A 52 -10.64 8.47 1.53
N ILE A 53 -11.30 8.66 0.37
CA ILE A 53 -11.45 9.97 -0.28
C ILE A 53 -12.26 10.93 0.60
N ILE A 54 -13.36 10.46 1.20
CA ILE A 54 -14.18 11.27 2.10
C ILE A 54 -13.35 11.74 3.30
N ILE A 55 -12.62 10.84 3.96
CA ILE A 55 -11.75 11.19 5.10
C ILE A 55 -10.69 12.22 4.69
N PHE A 56 -10.09 12.07 3.50
CA PHE A 56 -9.13 13.04 2.97
C PHE A 56 -9.75 14.43 2.79
N ILE A 57 -10.93 14.51 2.16
CA ILE A 57 -11.67 15.77 1.98
C ILE A 57 -12.00 16.38 3.34
N THR A 58 -12.48 15.59 4.30
CA THR A 58 -12.76 16.06 5.66
C THR A 58 -11.51 16.62 6.33
N ALA A 59 -10.37 15.93 6.24
CA ALA A 59 -9.11 16.43 6.80
C ALA A 59 -8.68 17.77 6.18
N LEU A 60 -8.85 17.94 4.86
CA LEU A 60 -8.60 19.21 4.17
C LEU A 60 -9.54 20.32 4.66
N VAL A 61 -10.86 20.07 4.68
CA VAL A 61 -11.86 21.04 5.12
C VAL A 61 -11.59 21.50 6.55
N LEU A 62 -11.32 20.56 7.46
CA LEU A 62 -10.97 20.88 8.85
C LEU A 62 -9.69 21.72 8.94
N SER A 63 -8.70 21.45 8.10
CA SER A 63 -7.46 22.25 8.05
C SER A 63 -7.72 23.70 7.62
N PHE A 64 -8.67 23.95 6.72
CA PHE A 64 -9.08 25.31 6.33
C PHE A 64 -9.93 26.00 7.39
N MET A 65 -10.78 25.24 8.09
CA MET A 65 -11.67 25.74 9.14
C MET A 65 -11.01 25.83 10.53
N TRP A 66 -9.68 25.76 10.62
CA TRP A 66 -8.95 25.64 11.89
C TRP A 66 -9.28 26.70 12.95
N LYS A 67 -9.77 27.88 12.56
CA LYS A 67 -10.20 28.95 13.48
C LYS A 67 -11.55 28.70 14.14
N THR A 68 -12.40 27.84 13.57
CA THR A 68 -13.80 27.63 13.99
C THR A 68 -14.08 26.22 14.51
N ILE A 69 -13.07 25.34 14.52
CA ILE A 69 -13.20 23.95 14.98
C ILE A 69 -12.24 23.66 16.15
N PRO A 70 -12.47 22.58 16.92
CA PRO A 70 -11.51 22.13 17.92
C PRO A 70 -10.17 21.75 17.25
N VAL A 71 -9.06 22.31 17.75
CA VAL A 71 -7.70 22.09 17.20
C VAL A 71 -7.35 20.60 17.09
N LYS A 72 -7.83 19.78 18.04
CA LYS A 72 -7.62 18.33 18.07
C LYS A 72 -8.31 17.55 16.93
N ALA A 73 -9.33 18.12 16.29
CA ALA A 73 -10.04 17.48 15.19
C ALA A 73 -9.17 17.36 13.92
N ILE A 74 -8.28 18.32 13.71
CA ILE A 74 -7.38 18.36 12.54
C ILE A 74 -6.41 17.16 12.53
N PRO A 75 -5.54 16.96 13.54
CA PRO A 75 -4.65 15.81 13.55
C PRO A 75 -5.42 14.49 13.57
N THR A 76 -6.55 14.41 14.29
CA THR A 76 -7.40 13.21 14.31
C THR A 76 -7.83 12.81 12.90
N ALA A 77 -8.34 13.74 12.10
CA ALA A 77 -8.76 13.46 10.72
C ALA A 77 -7.58 13.04 9.82
N TRP A 78 -6.42 13.69 9.98
CA TRP A 78 -5.21 13.32 9.23
C TRP A 78 -4.69 11.92 9.60
N PHE A 79 -4.79 11.50 10.86
CA PHE A 79 -4.37 10.16 11.29
C PHE A 79 -5.41 9.06 10.99
N LEU A 80 -6.67 9.43 10.79
CA LEU A 80 -7.68 8.51 10.26
C LEU A 80 -7.41 8.14 8.79
N LEU A 81 -6.73 8.98 8.02
CA LEU A 81 -6.41 8.70 6.62
C LEU A 81 -5.53 7.45 6.42
N PRO A 82 -4.35 7.31 7.05
CA PRO A 82 -3.57 6.07 6.95
C PRO A 82 -4.31 4.87 7.55
N THR A 83 -5.21 5.09 8.53
CA THR A 83 -6.06 4.03 9.10
C THR A 83 -7.07 3.50 8.08
N SER A 84 -7.75 4.37 7.33
CA SER A 84 -8.70 3.96 6.29
C SER A 84 -8.00 3.29 5.10
N VAL A 85 -6.82 3.80 4.73
CA VAL A 85 -5.94 3.16 3.74
C VAL A 85 -5.53 1.75 4.19
N ALA A 86 -5.17 1.57 5.45
CA ALA A 86 -4.87 0.23 6.00
C ALA A 86 -6.09 -0.70 5.91
N GLY A 87 -7.30 -0.19 6.19
CA GLY A 87 -8.55 -0.93 6.01
C GLY A 87 -8.76 -1.38 4.55
N LEU A 88 -8.52 -0.49 3.58
CA LEU A 88 -8.56 -0.84 2.16
C LEU A 88 -7.53 -1.91 1.79
N ILE A 89 -6.29 -1.79 2.29
CA ILE A 89 -5.23 -2.78 2.05
C ILE A 89 -5.62 -4.14 2.64
N LEU A 90 -6.24 -4.18 3.81
CA LEU A 90 -6.74 -5.43 4.41
C LEU A 90 -7.77 -6.12 3.53
N LEU A 91 -8.71 -5.36 2.95
CA LEU A 91 -9.70 -5.92 2.02
C LEU A 91 -9.01 -6.48 0.77
N ILE A 92 -8.07 -5.74 0.18
CA ILE A 92 -7.32 -6.20 -0.99
C ILE A 92 -6.49 -7.45 -0.66
N ALA A 93 -5.87 -7.49 0.51
CA ALA A 93 -5.06 -8.63 0.92
C ALA A 93 -5.92 -9.87 1.20
N LEU A 94 -7.07 -9.72 1.86
CA LEU A 94 -8.04 -10.79 2.05
C LEU A 94 -8.59 -11.30 0.71
N HIS A 95 -8.87 -10.39 -0.22
CA HIS A 95 -9.29 -10.72 -1.57
C HIS A 95 -8.23 -11.56 -2.28
N ALA A 96 -6.96 -11.15 -2.20
CA ALA A 96 -5.84 -11.90 -2.78
C ALA A 96 -5.65 -13.28 -2.15
N LEU A 97 -5.80 -13.38 -0.82
CA LEU A 97 -5.62 -14.62 -0.07
C LEU A 97 -6.69 -15.66 -0.43
N ILE A 98 -7.96 -15.26 -0.48
CA ILE A 98 -9.07 -16.17 -0.82
C ILE A 98 -9.06 -16.53 -2.31
N LEU A 99 -8.67 -15.57 -3.17
CA LEU A 99 -8.54 -15.82 -4.61
C LEU A 99 -7.27 -16.60 -4.95
N HIS A 100 -6.31 -16.73 -4.03
CA HIS A 100 -4.97 -17.25 -4.29
C HIS A 100 -4.29 -16.60 -5.50
N ALA A 101 -4.56 -15.32 -5.74
CA ALA A 101 -4.03 -14.58 -6.88
C ALA A 101 -3.78 -13.11 -6.52
N TYR A 102 -2.67 -12.57 -7.03
CA TYR A 102 -2.27 -11.21 -6.76
C TYR A 102 -1.66 -10.53 -7.99
N PRO A 103 -1.99 -9.26 -8.27
CA PRO A 103 -3.02 -8.46 -7.59
C PRO A 103 -4.44 -8.97 -7.91
N PRO A 104 -5.36 -8.99 -6.93
CA PRO A 104 -6.70 -9.55 -7.11
C PRO A 104 -7.66 -8.59 -7.83
N SER A 105 -7.26 -7.32 -8.00
CA SER A 105 -8.04 -6.32 -8.70
C SER A 105 -7.13 -5.22 -9.27
N SER A 106 -7.59 -4.53 -10.31
CA SER A 106 -6.87 -3.37 -10.86
C SER A 106 -6.91 -2.15 -9.94
N LEU A 107 -7.77 -2.14 -8.90
CA LEU A 107 -7.82 -1.04 -7.92
C LEU A 107 -6.49 -0.94 -7.16
N TYR A 108 -5.87 -2.07 -6.87
CA TYR A 108 -4.56 -2.10 -6.24
C TYR A 108 -3.48 -1.40 -7.08
N SER A 109 -3.52 -1.56 -8.40
CA SER A 109 -2.61 -0.87 -9.32
C SER A 109 -2.84 0.64 -9.36
N LEU A 110 -4.10 1.09 -9.25
CA LEU A 110 -4.45 2.51 -9.17
C LEU A 110 -3.92 3.14 -7.87
N TYR A 111 -4.07 2.42 -6.75
CA TYR A 111 -3.52 2.84 -5.46
C TYR A 111 -1.99 2.93 -5.47
N GLN A 112 -1.30 1.90 -5.97
CA GLN A 112 0.16 1.90 -6.05
C GLN A 112 0.72 2.94 -7.02
N ALA A 113 0.00 3.31 -8.09
CA ALA A 113 0.43 4.33 -9.04
C ALA A 113 0.56 5.73 -8.41
N GLY A 114 -0.27 6.04 -7.41
CA GLY A 114 -0.24 7.30 -6.67
C GLY A 114 0.59 7.28 -5.39
N SER A 115 1.04 6.11 -4.91
CA SER A 115 1.77 6.00 -3.65
C SER A 115 3.27 6.30 -3.82
N PRO A 116 3.87 7.17 -2.98
CA PRO A 116 5.32 7.37 -2.94
C PRO A 116 6.06 6.15 -2.37
N ALA A 117 5.38 5.31 -1.58
CA ALA A 117 5.92 4.06 -1.04
C ALA A 117 5.29 2.87 -1.78
N ARG A 118 6.05 2.28 -2.72
CA ARG A 118 5.67 1.02 -3.36
C ARG A 118 6.08 -0.13 -2.45
N LEU A 119 5.09 -0.78 -1.82
CA LEU A 119 5.33 -1.92 -0.92
C LEU A 119 5.97 -3.11 -1.65
N PHE A 120 5.68 -3.31 -2.93
CA PHE A 120 6.24 -4.39 -3.75
C PHE A 120 6.83 -3.86 -5.05
N GLY A 121 8.02 -3.27 -4.96
CA GLY A 121 8.88 -3.00 -6.11
C GLY A 121 8.26 -2.17 -7.24
N LYS A 122 9.01 -2.04 -8.35
CA LYS A 122 8.59 -1.28 -9.53
C LYS A 122 7.71 -2.11 -10.48
N TYR A 123 7.56 -3.41 -10.23
CA TYR A 123 7.08 -4.43 -11.17
C TYR A 123 6.05 -5.34 -10.49
N GLN A 124 4.76 -5.10 -10.71
CA GLN A 124 3.70 -6.02 -10.27
C GLN A 124 3.61 -7.14 -11.31
N GLN A 125 4.13 -8.32 -10.97
CA GLN A 125 3.84 -9.55 -11.71
C GLN A 125 2.56 -10.17 -11.16
N PHE A 126 1.72 -10.72 -12.03
CA PHE A 126 0.63 -11.56 -11.60
C PHE A 126 1.22 -12.86 -11.02
N VAL A 127 0.87 -13.17 -9.78
CA VAL A 127 1.31 -14.38 -9.09
C VAL A 127 0.09 -15.12 -8.55
N THR A 128 0.20 -16.44 -8.47
CA THR A 128 -0.88 -17.31 -7.99
C THR A 128 -0.38 -18.32 -6.94
N GLY A 129 -1.31 -18.97 -6.25
CA GLY A 129 -1.03 -19.98 -5.23
C GLY A 129 -0.21 -19.42 -4.06
N LYS A 130 0.73 -20.22 -3.56
CA LYS A 130 1.50 -19.91 -2.34
C LYS A 130 2.24 -18.58 -2.38
N ALA A 131 2.68 -18.13 -3.56
CA ALA A 131 3.34 -16.83 -3.72
C ALA A 131 2.36 -15.67 -3.51
N ALA A 132 1.13 -15.77 -4.04
CA ALA A 132 0.06 -14.80 -3.81
C ALA A 132 -0.34 -14.78 -2.34
N ASP A 133 -0.48 -15.95 -1.72
CA ASP A 133 -0.83 -16.07 -0.29
C ASP A 133 0.20 -15.41 0.61
N THR A 134 1.48 -15.61 0.29
CA THR A 134 2.57 -14.99 1.05
C THR A 134 2.52 -13.47 0.95
N GLN A 135 2.30 -12.92 -0.25
CA GLN A 135 2.16 -11.48 -0.44
C GLN A 135 0.92 -10.92 0.28
N ALA A 136 -0.19 -11.64 0.24
CA ALA A 136 -1.41 -11.30 0.95
C ALA A 136 -1.20 -11.29 2.47
N LEU A 137 -0.56 -12.31 3.04
CA LEU A 137 -0.25 -12.38 4.47
C LEU A 137 0.67 -11.25 4.92
N ILE A 138 1.72 -10.92 4.14
CA ILE A 138 2.58 -9.78 4.42
C ILE A 138 1.76 -8.49 4.45
N LEU A 139 0.88 -8.28 3.48
CA LEU A 139 0.00 -7.11 3.45
C LEU A 139 -0.94 -7.05 4.63
N ILE A 140 -1.52 -8.17 5.04
CA ILE A 140 -2.39 -8.24 6.23
C ILE A 140 -1.62 -7.80 7.46
N VAL A 141 -0.43 -8.37 7.70
CA VAL A 141 0.38 -8.03 8.87
C VAL A 141 0.77 -6.55 8.86
N VAL A 142 1.24 -6.04 7.72
CA VAL A 142 1.62 -4.62 7.58
C VAL A 142 0.41 -3.71 7.81
N ALA A 143 -0.73 -4.02 7.20
CA ALA A 143 -1.92 -3.20 7.34
C ALA A 143 -2.51 -3.24 8.76
N LEU A 144 -2.45 -4.38 9.46
CA LEU A 144 -2.84 -4.45 10.87
C LEU A 144 -1.94 -3.59 11.76
N ILE A 145 -0.62 -3.70 11.59
CA ILE A 145 0.35 -2.93 12.40
C ILE A 145 0.20 -1.43 12.14
N VAL A 146 0.22 -1.02 10.87
CA VAL A 146 0.11 0.39 10.47
C VAL A 146 -1.26 0.94 10.83
N GLY A 147 -2.33 0.19 10.55
CA GLY A 147 -3.69 0.58 10.87
C GLY A 147 -3.92 0.76 12.37
N ALA A 148 -3.46 -0.19 13.20
CA ALA A 148 -3.57 -0.08 14.66
C ALA A 148 -2.74 1.08 15.20
N PHE A 149 -1.53 1.29 14.69
CA PHE A 149 -0.68 2.41 15.06
C PHE A 149 -1.39 3.75 14.78
N PHE A 150 -1.86 3.98 13.55
CA PHE A 150 -2.49 5.25 13.21
C PHE A 150 -3.89 5.44 13.81
N ALA A 151 -4.65 4.36 14.02
CA ALA A 151 -5.92 4.41 14.75
C ALA A 151 -5.70 4.86 16.20
N THR A 152 -4.66 4.33 16.86
CA THR A 152 -4.24 4.76 18.20
C THR A 152 -3.81 6.23 18.18
N PHE A 153 -3.11 6.67 17.13
CA PHE A 153 -2.67 8.06 16.97
C PHE A 153 -3.86 9.02 16.83
N ALA A 154 -4.86 8.64 16.05
CA ALA A 154 -6.09 9.39 15.86
C ALA A 154 -6.87 9.49 17.18
N TRP A 155 -7.05 8.37 17.88
CA TRP A 155 -7.70 8.34 19.19
C TRP A 155 -6.95 9.20 20.23
N ALA A 156 -5.62 9.07 20.30
CA ALA A 156 -4.79 9.84 21.23
C ALA A 156 -4.83 11.35 20.90
N SER A 157 -4.92 11.71 19.62
CA SER A 157 -5.10 13.10 19.19
C SER A 157 -6.46 13.66 19.62
N TRP A 158 -7.52 12.88 19.48
CA TRP A 158 -8.88 13.29 19.86
C TRP A 158 -9.06 13.46 21.37
N THR A 159 -8.44 12.56 22.14
CA THR A 159 -8.46 12.56 23.61
C THR A 159 -7.38 13.45 24.22
N VAL A 160 -6.44 13.96 23.41
CA VAL A 160 -5.28 14.75 23.84
C VAL A 160 -4.45 13.97 24.89
N ASN A 161 -4.30 12.66 24.67
CA ASN A 161 -3.56 11.79 25.58
C ASN A 161 -2.06 11.89 25.30
N TRP A 162 -1.39 12.82 25.97
CA TRP A 162 0.05 13.08 25.80
C TRP A 162 0.95 11.90 26.18
N ALA A 163 0.54 11.06 27.12
CA ALA A 163 1.29 9.86 27.49
C ALA A 163 1.41 8.87 26.32
N VAL A 164 0.42 8.86 25.42
CA VAL A 164 0.42 8.05 24.21
C VAL A 164 0.96 8.83 23.01
N LEU A 165 0.61 10.12 22.85
CA LEU A 165 1.08 10.92 21.72
C LEU A 165 2.59 11.08 21.68
N THR A 166 3.25 11.38 22.81
CA THR A 166 4.70 11.60 22.85
C THR A 166 5.52 10.43 22.31
N PRO A 167 5.34 9.17 22.79
CA PRO A 167 6.09 8.05 22.24
C PRO A 167 5.76 7.80 20.77
N MET A 168 4.51 7.99 20.34
CA MET A 168 4.14 7.78 18.95
C MET A 168 4.73 8.85 18.02
N ILE A 169 4.79 10.11 18.45
CA ILE A 169 5.49 11.19 17.73
C ILE A 169 6.97 10.84 17.57
N ASN A 170 7.62 10.35 18.62
CA ASN A 170 9.02 9.95 18.57
C ASN A 170 9.26 8.78 17.60
N ILE A 171 8.39 7.77 17.61
CA ILE A 171 8.45 6.63 16.68
C ILE A 171 8.29 7.15 15.24
N SER A 172 7.26 7.95 14.98
CA SER A 172 7.00 8.52 13.65
C SER A 172 8.15 9.41 13.17
N GLY A 173 8.67 10.27 14.04
CA GLY A 173 9.80 11.15 13.74
C GLY A 173 11.08 10.37 13.45
N THR A 174 11.36 9.33 14.23
CA THR A 174 12.52 8.44 14.00
C THR A 174 12.36 7.68 12.68
N ALA A 175 11.18 7.11 12.41
CA ALA A 175 10.91 6.38 11.18
C ALA A 175 11.04 7.29 9.94
N LEU A 176 10.45 8.49 9.97
CA LEU A 176 10.62 9.50 8.91
C LEU A 176 12.10 9.89 8.73
N GLY A 177 12.82 10.12 9.82
CA GLY A 177 14.25 10.41 9.80
C GLY A 177 15.06 9.30 9.11
N ILE A 178 14.79 8.04 9.43
CA ILE A 178 15.43 6.87 8.80
C ILE A 178 15.08 6.80 7.30
N VAL A 179 13.80 6.94 6.93
CA VAL A 179 13.38 6.87 5.52
C VAL A 179 14.04 7.97 4.69
N ILE A 180 14.09 9.20 5.21
CA ILE A 180 14.77 10.32 4.55
C ILE A 180 16.27 10.04 4.45
N ALA A 181 16.92 9.59 5.52
CA ALA A 181 18.35 9.28 5.53
C ALA A 181 18.70 8.19 4.51
N VAL A 182 17.95 7.08 4.49
CA VAL A 182 18.14 5.99 3.52
C VAL A 182 17.86 6.46 2.10
N GLY A 183 16.84 7.30 1.89
CA GLY A 183 16.52 7.87 0.57
C GLY A 183 17.64 8.75 0.01
N ILE A 184 18.22 9.61 0.86
CA ILE A 184 19.34 10.49 0.50
C ILE A 184 20.61 9.68 0.24
N VAL A 185 21.01 8.83 1.19
CA VAL A 185 22.24 8.03 1.10
C VAL A 185 22.16 7.03 -0.04
N GLY A 186 21.03 6.31 -0.18
CA GLY A 186 20.78 5.40 -1.29
C GLY A 186 20.75 6.11 -2.64
N GLY A 187 20.15 7.30 -2.71
CA GLY A 187 20.14 8.14 -3.91
C GLY A 187 21.54 8.63 -4.31
N MET A 188 22.39 8.99 -3.33
CA MET A 188 23.79 9.37 -3.56
C MET A 188 24.64 8.19 -4.04
N ILE A 189 24.51 7.02 -3.40
CA ILE A 189 25.25 5.81 -3.80
C ILE A 189 24.85 5.40 -5.22
N LEU A 190 23.55 5.41 -5.55
CA LEU A 190 23.06 5.06 -6.88
C LEU A 190 23.58 6.02 -7.95
N LYS A 191 23.58 7.34 -7.67
CA LYS A 191 24.14 8.37 -8.58
C LYS A 191 25.64 8.19 -8.79
N THR A 192 26.39 7.89 -7.73
CA THR A 192 27.83 7.63 -7.81
C THR A 192 28.13 6.38 -8.63
N TYR A 193 27.37 5.30 -8.42
CA TYR A 193 27.52 4.06 -9.16
C TYR A 193 27.19 4.23 -10.65
N GLN A 194 26.12 4.97 -10.97
CA GLN A 194 25.77 5.30 -12.37
C GLN A 194 26.82 6.18 -13.04
N LYS A 195 27.45 7.09 -12.30
CA LYS A 195 28.52 7.95 -12.81
C LYS A 195 29.78 7.14 -13.13
N LEU A 196 30.13 6.17 -12.28
CA LEU A 196 31.26 5.25 -12.50
C LEU A 196 30.99 4.27 -13.66
N SER A 197 29.79 3.72 -13.76
CA SER A 197 29.40 2.78 -14.82
C SER A 197 29.32 3.42 -16.22
N LYS A 198 29.12 4.73 -16.34
CA LYS A 198 29.13 5.45 -17.62
C LYS A 198 30.51 5.96 -18.04
N SER A 199 31.49 5.89 -17.14
CA SER A 199 32.86 6.34 -17.36
C SER A 199 33.80 5.22 -17.81
N HIS A 200 33.27 4.01 -18.03
CA HIS A 200 34.00 2.82 -18.43
C HIS A 200 33.45 2.27 -19.74
#